data_AF-A0A0M8YKL2-F1
#
_entry.id   AF-A0A0M8YKL2-F1
#
_cell.length_a   1.000
_cell.length_b   1.000
_cell.length_c   1.000
_cell.angle_alpha   90.00
_cell.angle_beta   90.00
_cell.angle_gamma   90.00
#
_symmetry.space_group_name_H-M   'P 1'
#
loop_
_entity.id
_entity.type
_entity.pdbx_description
1 polymer ?
#
loop_
_entity_poly.entity_id
_entity_poly.type
_entity_poly.pdbx_seq_one_letter_code
_entity_poly.pdbx_strand_id
1 'polypeptide(L)'
;MVLGDRGYDHDKYRRLVWDLGVQPLIARRGTEHGSGLGTQRWVVERTFAHLHWFRRLRIRWEVRDDIHEAFLRLACALICWRRLRASSGQP
;
A
#
# COMPACT_ATOMS: atom_id res chain seq x y z
N MET A 1 7.42 -9.03 -12.14
CA MET A 1 7.91 -7.64 -12.17
C MET A 1 7.52 -6.97 -10.86
N VAL A 2 8.40 -6.17 -10.26
CA VAL A 2 8.13 -5.44 -9.00
C VAL A 2 8.32 -3.94 -9.22
N LEU A 3 7.39 -3.16 -8.67
CA LEU A 3 7.45 -1.70 -8.67
C LEU A 3 8.07 -1.23 -7.36
N GLY A 4 8.99 -0.28 -7.43
CA GLY A 4 9.64 0.28 -6.24
C GLY A 4 9.81 1.78 -6.35
N ASP A 5 9.71 2.45 -5.21
CA ASP A 5 9.99 3.87 -5.09
C ASP A 5 11.44 4.19 -5.44
N ARG A 6 11.68 5.44 -5.85
CA ARG A 6 13.02 6.00 -6.11
C ARG A 6 13.97 5.88 -4.89
N GLY A 7 13.41 5.77 -3.68
CA GLY A 7 14.16 5.46 -2.47
C GLY A 7 14.95 4.14 -2.56
N TYR A 8 14.43 3.16 -3.32
CA TYR A 8 15.06 1.86 -3.53
C TYR A 8 16.02 1.82 -4.72
N ASP A 9 16.39 2.97 -5.31
CA ASP A 9 17.34 3.00 -6.42
C ASP A 9 18.77 2.73 -5.96
N HIS A 10 19.07 1.47 -5.73
CA HIS A 10 20.41 0.97 -5.48
C HIS A 10 20.59 -0.35 -6.25
N ASP A 11 21.73 -0.49 -6.93
CA ASP A 11 21.96 -1.68 -7.77
C ASP A 11 21.96 -2.98 -6.96
N LYS A 12 22.30 -2.94 -5.67
CA LYS A 12 22.17 -4.09 -4.75
C LYS A 12 20.75 -4.65 -4.72
N TYR A 13 19.73 -3.80 -4.70
CA TYR A 13 18.33 -4.23 -4.68
C TYR A 13 17.88 -4.74 -6.05
N ARG A 14 18.36 -4.12 -7.13
CA ARG A 14 18.04 -4.58 -8.49
C ARG A 14 18.61 -5.98 -8.76
N ARG A 15 19.86 -6.25 -8.34
CA ARG A 15 20.50 -7.56 -8.47
C ARG A 15 19.72 -8.63 -7.73
N LEU A 16 19.43 -8.41 -6.44
CA LEU A 16 18.65 -9.35 -5.63
C LEU A 16 17.29 -9.69 -6.26
N VAL A 17 16.60 -8.68 -6.80
CA VAL A 17 15.28 -8.88 -7.43
C VAL A 17 15.41 -9.64 -8.76
N TRP A 18 16.45 -9.37 -9.55
CA TRP A 18 16.77 -10.14 -10.76
C TRP A 18 17.16 -11.58 -10.46
N ASP A 19 17.93 -11.83 -9.40
CA ASP A 19 18.34 -13.17 -8.96
C ASP A 19 17.12 -14.02 -8.54
N LEU A 20 16.06 -13.36 -8.08
CA LEU A 20 14.75 -13.97 -7.81
C LEU A 20 13.89 -14.17 -9.08
N GLY A 21 14.42 -13.87 -10.28
CA GLY A 21 13.69 -13.97 -11.55
C GLY A 21 12.63 -12.89 -11.76
N VAL A 22 12.68 -11.80 -10.98
CA VAL A 22 11.70 -10.72 -11.03
C VAL A 22 12.32 -9.49 -11.70
N GLN A 23 11.61 -8.88 -12.64
CA GLN A 23 12.06 -7.61 -13.23
C GLN A 23 11.86 -6.43 -12.25
N PRO A 24 12.92 -5.68 -11.87
CA PRO A 24 12.81 -4.50 -11.00
C PRO A 24 12.47 -3.23 -11.78
N LEU A 25 11.24 -2.75 -11.68
CA LEU A 25 10.81 -1.42 -12.12
C LEU A 25 10.95 -0.40 -11.00
N ILE A 26 12.20 0.00 -10.74
CA ILE A 26 12.53 1.04 -9.76
C ILE A 26 12.95 2.29 -10.52
N ALA A 27 12.32 3.44 -10.21
CA ALA A 27 12.69 4.71 -10.82
C ALA A 27 14.12 5.12 -10.41
N ARG A 28 14.93 5.59 -11.36
CA ARG A 28 16.29 6.08 -11.09
C ARG A 28 16.23 7.41 -10.32
N ARG A 29 17.20 7.64 -9.42
CA ARG A 29 17.42 8.93 -8.76
C ARG A 29 17.97 9.94 -9.76
N GLY A 30 17.57 11.20 -9.63
CA GLY A 30 18.04 12.29 -10.51
C GLY A 30 17.41 12.32 -11.91
N THR A 31 16.56 11.35 -12.27
CA THR A 31 15.81 11.39 -13.54
C THR A 31 14.44 12.03 -13.34
N GLU A 32 13.91 12.66 -14.41
CA GLU A 32 12.59 13.29 -14.41
C GLU A 32 11.48 12.35 -13.90
N HIS A 33 10.45 12.95 -13.29
CA HIS A 33 9.27 12.22 -12.82
C HIS A 33 8.46 11.72 -14.02
N GLY A 34 8.65 10.45 -14.40
CA GLY A 34 7.97 9.90 -15.58
C GLY A 34 7.66 8.41 -15.54
N SER A 35 8.00 7.69 -14.47
CA SER A 35 7.87 6.22 -14.43
C SER A 35 6.44 5.69 -14.34
N GLY A 36 5.41 6.55 -14.25
CA GLY A 36 4.01 6.14 -14.04
C GLY A 36 3.74 5.46 -12.69
N LEU A 37 4.75 5.38 -11.81
CA LEU A 37 4.66 4.76 -10.49
C LEU A 37 3.56 5.38 -9.62
N GLY A 38 3.31 6.69 -9.74
CA GLY A 38 2.25 7.38 -9.00
C GLY A 38 0.85 6.81 -9.27
N THR A 39 0.53 6.48 -10.52
CA THR A 39 -0.79 5.93 -10.88
C THR A 39 -1.02 4.56 -10.26
N GLN A 40 -0.01 3.69 -10.28
CA GLN A 40 -0.08 2.35 -9.68
C GLN A 40 -0.07 2.43 -8.15
N ARG A 41 0.75 3.30 -7.58
CA ARG A 41 0.89 3.52 -6.14
C ARG A 41 -0.37 4.13 -5.52
N TRP A 42 -1.09 4.98 -6.27
CA TRP A 42 -2.28 5.67 -5.77
C TRP A 42 -3.36 4.70 -5.27
N VAL A 43 -3.56 3.53 -5.88
CA VAL A 43 -4.54 2.53 -5.43
C VAL A 43 -4.20 2.04 -4.01
N VAL A 44 -2.91 1.81 -3.76
CA VAL A 44 -2.39 1.37 -2.46
C VAL A 44 -2.51 2.49 -1.43
N GLU A 45 -2.06 3.70 -1.79
CA GLU A 45 -2.14 4.88 -0.92
C GLU A 45 -3.57 5.25 -0.54
N ARG A 46 -4.50 5.18 -1.49
CA ARG A 46 -5.92 5.42 -1.24
C ARG A 46 -6.49 4.42 -0.24
N THR A 47 -6.09 3.15 -0.35
CA THR A 47 -6.47 2.12 0.62
C THR A 47 -5.94 2.44 2.01
N PHE A 48 -4.66 2.80 2.13
CA PHE A 48 -4.09 3.22 3.41
C PHE A 48 -4.73 4.49 3.98
N ALA A 49 -5.11 5.44 3.14
CA ALA A 49 -5.83 6.64 3.57
C ALA A 49 -7.17 6.29 4.24
N HIS A 50 -7.91 5.30 3.71
CA HIS A 50 -9.13 4.81 4.36
C HIS A 50 -8.85 4.15 5.71
N LEU A 51 -7.77 3.38 5.85
CA LEU A 51 -7.39 2.74 7.10
C LEU A 51 -6.92 3.77 8.15
N HIS A 52 -6.25 4.84 7.73
CA HIS A 52 -5.76 5.89 8.63
C HIS A 52 -6.86 6.77 9.24
N TRP A 53 -8.11 6.68 8.75
CA TRP A 53 -9.26 7.25 9.44
C TRP A 53 -9.56 6.53 10.77
N PHE A 54 -9.13 5.28 10.91
CA PHE A 54 -9.21 4.54 12.17
C PHE A 54 -7.96 4.85 13.00
N ARG A 55 -8.09 5.65 14.06
CA ARG A 55 -6.98 6.16 14.88
C ARG A 55 -5.97 5.07 15.32
N ARG A 56 -6.45 3.87 15.69
CA ARG A 56 -5.61 2.74 16.13
C ARG A 56 -4.79 2.08 14.99
N LEU A 57 -5.18 2.32 13.73
CA LEU A 57 -4.46 1.85 12.56
C LEU A 57 -3.55 2.93 11.97
N ARG A 58 -3.84 4.22 12.19
CA ARG A 58 -2.97 5.32 11.76
C ARG A 58 -1.61 5.32 12.45
N ILE A 59 -1.63 5.11 13.77
CA ILE A 59 -0.43 4.97 14.58
C ILE A 59 -0.57 3.65 15.33
N ARG A 60 0.37 2.74 15.13
CA ARG A 60 0.38 1.45 15.82
C ARG A 60 0.79 1.66 17.27
N TRP A 61 -0.22 1.73 18.14
CA TRP A 61 -0.03 1.70 19.60
C TRP A 61 -0.10 0.28 20.18
N GLU A 62 -0.66 -0.66 19.42
CA GLU A 62 -0.77 -2.05 19.86
C GLU A 62 0.61 -2.71 19.86
N VAL A 63 1.04 -3.15 21.04
CA VAL A 63 2.27 -3.92 21.22
C VAL A 63 2.15 -5.27 20.49
N ARG A 64 1.01 -5.94 20.67
CA ARG A 64 0.76 -7.24 20.05
C ARG A 64 0.28 -7.08 18.61
N ASP A 65 0.84 -7.93 17.75
CA ASP A 65 0.51 -8.03 16.32
C ASP A 65 -0.90 -8.57 16.09
N ASP A 66 -1.33 -9.58 16.84
CA ASP A 66 -2.67 -10.18 16.74
C ASP A 66 -3.80 -9.16 16.98
N ILE A 67 -3.64 -8.28 17.97
CA ILE A 67 -4.60 -7.21 18.25
C ILE A 67 -4.63 -6.20 17.09
N HIS A 68 -3.46 -5.79 16.60
CA HIS A 68 -3.39 -4.87 15.46
C HIS A 68 -4.05 -5.47 14.21
N GLU A 69 -3.79 -6.75 13.96
CA GLU A 69 -4.36 -7.49 12.84
C GLU A 69 -5.89 -7.64 12.96
N ALA A 70 -6.41 -7.86 14.18
CA ALA A 70 -7.85 -7.86 14.43
C ALA A 70 -8.50 -6.51 14.10
N PHE A 71 -7.89 -5.39 14.50
CA PHE A 71 -8.39 -4.05 14.12
C PHE A 71 -8.31 -3.82 12.62
N LEU A 72 -7.25 -4.28 11.97
CA LEU A 72 -7.10 -4.18 10.51
C LEU A 72 -8.24 -4.91 9.80
N ARG A 73 -8.51 -6.17 10.19
CA ARG A 73 -9.61 -6.98 9.64
C ARG A 73 -10.96 -6.31 9.86
N LEU A 74 -11.22 -5.81 11.07
CA LEU A 74 -12.47 -5.12 11.40
C LEU A 74 -12.66 -3.84 10.56
N ALA A 75 -11.61 -3.02 10.40
CA ALA A 75 -11.67 -1.82 9.58
C ALA A 75 -11.96 -2.15 8.11
N CYS A 76 -11.30 -3.17 7.55
CA CYS A 76 -11.58 -3.66 6.20
C CYS A 76 -13.05 -4.11 6.05
N ALA A 77 -13.57 -4.89 7.01
CA ALA A 77 -14.97 -5.31 6.99
C ALA A 77 -15.94 -4.12 7.02
N LEU A 78 -15.68 -3.10 7.86
CA LEU A 78 -16.49 -1.88 7.93
C LEU A 78 -16.44 -1.06 6.63
N ILE A 79 -15.27 -0.94 6.00
CA ILE A 79 -15.12 -0.24 4.72
C ILE A 79 -15.93 -0.97 3.63
N CYS A 80 -15.78 -2.29 3.54
CA CYS A 80 -16.53 -3.12 2.58
C CYS A 80 -18.03 -2.99 2.81
N TRP A 81 -18.49 -3.11 4.06
CA TRP A 81 -19.90 -2.96 4.42
C TRP A 81 -20.48 -1.59 4.02
N ARG A 82 -19.75 -0.49 4.31
CA ARG A 82 -20.19 0.86 3.92
C ARG A 82 -20.29 1.03 2.41
N ARG A 83 -19.34 0.49 1.65
CA ARG A 83 -19.36 0.52 0.18
C ARG A 83 -20.52 -0.30 -0.38
N LEU A 84 -20.74 -1.50 0.17
CA LEU A 84 -21.87 -2.34 -0.20
C LEU A 84 -23.20 -1.61 0.04
N ARG A 85 -23.42 -1.08 1.26
CA ARG A 85 -24.63 -0.31 1.59
C ARG A 85 -24.86 0.87 0.65
N ALA A 86 -23.82 1.65 0.37
CA ALA A 86 -23.91 2.78 -0.55
C ALA A 86 -24.23 2.35 -1.99
N SER A 87 -23.75 1.18 -2.42
CA SER A 87 -24.04 0.63 -3.76
C SER A 87 -25.43 0.00 -3.88
N SER A 88 -25.98 -0.53 -2.79
CA SER A 88 -27.29 -1.18 -2.76
C SER A 88 -28.48 -0.21 -2.68
N GLY A 89 -28.25 1.11 -2.76
CA GLY A 89 -29.32 2.11 -2.86
C GLY A 89 -30.27 2.16 -1.66
N GLN A 90 -29.87 1.60 -0.51
CA GLN A 90 -30.64 1.74 0.73
C GLN A 90 -30.17 3.00 1.46
N PRO A 91 -31.07 3.97 1.72
CA PRO A 91 -30.74 5.18 2.46
C PRO A 91 -30.15 4.88 3.85
#